data_AF-A0A956Z192-F1
#
_entry.id   AF-A0A956Z192-F1
#
_cell.length_a   1.000
_cell.length_b   1.000
_cell.length_c   1.000
_cell.angle_alpha   90.00
_cell.angle_beta   90.00
_cell.angle_gamma   90.00
#
_symmetry.space_group_name_H-M   'P 1'
#
loop_
_entity.id
_entity.type
_entity.pdbx_description
1 polymer ?
#
loop_
_entity_poly.entity_id
_entity_poly.type
_entity_poly.pdbx_seq_one_letter_code
_entity_poly.pdbx_strand_id
1 'polypeptide(L)'
;MKKILNNPENYVPEMLAGLLAAHPGRLKSVGGDVHCIVRADSPIEGKVGIVTGGGSGHLPVFLGYVGRGMLDGCAVGDVFASPTIDQMYETTKAVSGGAGVLHLFGNYGGDVMNFAAAADQADMEDSIQVATVLVADDVASAPADRASSRRGVAGMVYAFKIAGALAEEKASLAQVKAIAEHCLDNTRSMGVALGPCTVPQVGKPTFTLGDDEMEIG
;
A
#
# COMPACT_ATOMS: atom_id res chain seq x y z
N MET A 1 -23.87 16.18 -4.29
CA MET A 1 -22.50 15.62 -4.18
C MET A 1 -21.63 16.24 -5.27
N LYS A 2 -20.52 16.91 -4.93
CA LYS A 2 -19.58 17.49 -5.93
C LYS A 2 -18.45 16.48 -6.22
N LYS A 3 -18.78 15.38 -6.91
CA LYS A 3 -17.83 14.30 -7.24
C LYS A 3 -18.01 13.92 -8.70
N ILE A 4 -16.90 13.65 -9.39
CA ILE A 4 -16.89 13.12 -10.76
C ILE A 4 -16.80 11.60 -10.63
N LEU A 5 -17.94 10.92 -10.73
CA LEU A 5 -18.05 9.46 -10.67
C LEU A 5 -19.34 8.99 -11.35
N ASN A 6 -19.39 7.73 -11.75
CA ASN A 6 -20.58 7.07 -12.29
C ASN A 6 -21.40 6.43 -11.15
N ASN A 7 -21.41 5.09 -11.03
CA ASN A 7 -21.95 4.40 -9.86
C ASN A 7 -20.89 4.38 -8.75
N PRO A 8 -21.20 4.83 -7.51
CA PRO A 8 -20.28 4.73 -6.37
C PRO A 8 -19.68 3.35 -6.10
N GLU A 9 -20.41 2.27 -6.41
CA GLU A 9 -19.91 0.88 -6.29
C GLU A 9 -18.78 0.59 -7.30
N ASN A 10 -18.83 1.20 -8.47
CA ASN A 10 -17.84 1.01 -9.53
C ASN A 10 -16.67 2.00 -9.43
N TYR A 11 -16.65 2.88 -8.42
CA TYR A 11 -15.66 3.96 -8.32
C TYR A 11 -14.22 3.44 -8.39
N VAL A 12 -13.90 2.40 -7.60
CA VAL A 12 -12.55 1.84 -7.55
C VAL A 12 -12.21 1.08 -8.84
N PRO A 13 -13.03 0.10 -9.31
CA PRO A 13 -12.75 -0.58 -10.57
C PRO A 13 -12.59 0.34 -11.78
N GLU A 14 -13.44 1.38 -11.93
CA GLU A 14 -13.36 2.34 -13.03
C GLU A 14 -12.07 3.17 -12.95
N MET A 15 -11.69 3.61 -11.74
CA MET A 15 -10.45 4.37 -11.51
C MET A 15 -9.21 3.51 -11.82
N LEU A 16 -9.19 2.25 -11.38
CA LEU A 16 -8.09 1.32 -11.63
C LEU A 16 -7.97 0.96 -13.12
N ALA A 17 -9.09 0.71 -13.80
CA ALA A 17 -9.12 0.50 -15.24
C ALA A 17 -8.58 1.72 -16.00
N GLY A 18 -8.96 2.94 -15.58
CA GLY A 18 -8.42 4.18 -16.13
C GLY A 18 -6.90 4.33 -15.91
N LEU A 19 -6.41 3.97 -14.73
CA LEU A 19 -4.98 3.99 -14.41
C LEU A 19 -4.18 3.03 -15.30
N LEU A 20 -4.66 1.80 -15.46
CA LEU A 20 -4.03 0.80 -16.34
C LEU A 20 -4.03 1.26 -17.81
N ALA A 21 -5.14 1.84 -18.28
CA ALA A 21 -5.25 2.38 -19.63
C ALA A 21 -4.34 3.59 -19.88
N ALA A 22 -4.09 4.41 -18.85
CA ALA A 22 -3.18 5.56 -18.94
C ALA A 22 -1.69 5.15 -18.97
N HIS A 23 -1.36 3.93 -18.51
CA HIS A 23 0.02 3.48 -18.32
C HIS A 23 0.29 2.05 -18.86
N PRO A 24 -0.12 1.69 -20.09
CA PRO A 24 -0.14 0.30 -20.58
C PRO A 24 1.25 -0.34 -20.74
N GLY A 25 2.31 0.46 -20.88
CA GLY A 25 3.70 -0.04 -20.94
C GLY A 25 4.42 -0.04 -19.59
N ARG A 26 3.76 0.40 -18.52
CA ARG A 26 4.37 0.56 -17.19
C ARG A 26 3.68 -0.29 -16.12
N LEU A 27 2.38 -0.50 -16.25
CA LEU A 27 1.56 -1.24 -15.30
C LEU A 27 0.77 -2.35 -15.99
N LYS A 28 0.47 -3.42 -15.27
CA LYS A 28 -0.45 -4.48 -15.68
C LYS A 28 -1.25 -5.00 -14.48
N SER A 29 -2.45 -5.51 -14.73
CA SER A 29 -3.23 -6.27 -13.76
C SER A 29 -2.74 -7.72 -13.69
N VAL A 30 -2.85 -8.36 -12.52
CA VAL A 30 -2.62 -9.80 -12.33
C VAL A 30 -3.92 -10.56 -12.53
N GLY A 31 -3.90 -11.64 -13.31
CA GLY A 31 -5.08 -12.50 -13.50
C GLY A 31 -6.31 -11.83 -14.14
N GLY A 32 -6.17 -10.62 -14.68
CA GLY A 32 -7.29 -9.79 -15.14
C GLY A 32 -8.03 -9.05 -14.02
N ASP A 33 -7.59 -9.16 -12.77
CA ASP A 33 -8.13 -8.39 -11.65
C ASP A 33 -7.46 -7.01 -11.58
N VAL A 34 -8.25 -5.96 -11.78
CA VAL A 34 -7.78 -4.56 -11.75
C VAL A 34 -7.31 -4.12 -10.36
N HIS A 35 -7.70 -4.84 -9.29
CA HIS A 35 -7.27 -4.58 -7.92
C HIS A 35 -5.84 -5.06 -7.63
N CYS A 36 -5.27 -5.90 -8.50
CA CYS A 36 -3.92 -6.43 -8.37
C CYS A 36 -3.02 -5.78 -9.42
N ILE A 37 -2.37 -4.66 -9.09
CA ILE A 37 -1.55 -3.90 -10.03
C ILE A 37 -0.07 -4.15 -9.78
N VAL A 38 0.66 -4.55 -10.82
CA VAL A 38 2.11 -4.72 -10.78
C VAL A 38 2.77 -3.94 -11.92
N ARG A 39 4.10 -3.76 -11.83
CA ARG A 39 4.86 -3.25 -12.97
C ARG A 39 4.70 -4.18 -14.16
N ALA A 40 4.69 -3.60 -15.36
CA ALA A 40 4.59 -4.37 -16.60
C ALA A 40 5.74 -5.40 -16.74
N ASP A 41 6.93 -5.07 -16.23
CA ASP A 41 8.15 -5.89 -16.23
C ASP A 41 8.30 -6.82 -15.02
N SER A 42 7.31 -6.89 -14.11
CA SER A 42 7.32 -7.87 -13.00
C SER A 42 7.01 -9.30 -13.50
N PRO A 43 7.60 -10.35 -12.90
CA PRO A 43 8.65 -10.30 -11.87
C PRO A 43 10.04 -10.00 -12.44
N ILE A 44 10.93 -9.49 -11.60
CA ILE A 44 12.30 -9.14 -11.99
C ILE A 44 13.26 -10.14 -11.36
N GLU A 45 13.91 -10.96 -12.18
CA GLU A 45 14.75 -12.07 -11.72
C GLU A 45 15.91 -11.63 -10.82
N GLY A 46 16.02 -12.29 -9.67
CA GLY A 46 17.03 -12.03 -8.64
C GLY A 46 16.83 -10.73 -7.88
N LYS A 47 15.68 -10.05 -8.06
CA LYS A 47 15.31 -8.86 -7.30
C LYS A 47 14.31 -9.22 -6.20
N VAL A 48 14.47 -8.61 -5.03
CA VAL A 48 13.41 -8.62 -4.00
C VAL A 48 12.20 -7.89 -4.58
N GLY A 49 11.05 -8.56 -4.63
CA GLY A 49 9.79 -7.92 -4.98
C GLY A 49 9.30 -7.07 -3.81
N ILE A 50 8.73 -5.88 -4.06
CA ILE A 50 8.13 -5.07 -3.00
C ILE A 50 6.64 -4.88 -3.30
N VAL A 51 5.80 -5.36 -2.37
CA VAL A 51 4.34 -5.21 -2.42
C VAL A 51 3.89 -4.29 -1.30
N THR A 52 2.96 -3.40 -1.64
CA THR A 52 2.17 -2.66 -0.66
C THR A 52 0.68 -2.91 -0.90
N GLY A 53 -0.18 -2.31 -0.09
CA GLY A 53 -1.60 -2.34 -0.33
C GLY A 53 -2.41 -1.69 0.77
N GLY A 54 -3.71 -1.68 0.57
CA GLY A 54 -4.69 -1.13 1.50
C GLY A 54 -5.92 -0.62 0.76
N GLY A 55 -6.81 0.03 1.49
CA GLY A 55 -8.01 0.63 0.92
C GLY A 55 -7.70 1.76 -0.06
N SER A 56 -8.55 1.90 -1.08
CA SER A 56 -8.50 3.03 -2.00
C SER A 56 -8.89 4.34 -1.30
N GLY A 57 -8.68 5.47 -1.98
CA GLY A 57 -9.00 6.82 -1.48
C GLY A 57 -7.80 7.65 -1.05
N HIS A 58 -6.58 7.12 -1.19
CA HIS A 58 -5.34 7.79 -0.77
C HIS A 58 -4.44 8.23 -1.93
N LEU A 59 -4.95 8.26 -3.18
CA LEU A 59 -4.17 8.60 -4.38
C LEU A 59 -3.32 9.87 -4.18
N PRO A 60 -2.01 9.85 -4.53
CA PRO A 60 -1.30 8.81 -5.28
C PRO A 60 -0.89 7.59 -4.45
N VAL A 61 -1.04 7.59 -3.12
CA VAL A 61 -0.81 6.39 -2.32
C VAL A 61 -1.94 5.38 -2.58
N PHE A 62 -1.64 4.13 -2.92
CA PHE A 62 -0.32 3.51 -3.06
C PHE A 62 0.16 3.47 -4.52
N LEU A 63 -0.79 3.49 -5.46
CA LEU A 63 -0.65 3.13 -6.87
C LEU A 63 0.33 4.00 -7.66
N GLY A 64 0.46 5.28 -7.31
CA GLY A 64 1.38 6.21 -7.97
C GLY A 64 2.86 5.88 -7.74
N TYR A 65 3.16 4.94 -6.84
CA TYR A 65 4.51 4.53 -6.47
C TYR A 65 4.89 3.13 -6.98
N VAL A 66 4.04 2.48 -7.78
CA VAL A 66 4.39 1.25 -8.50
C VAL A 66 5.27 1.61 -9.71
N GLY A 67 6.54 1.22 -9.66
CA GLY A 67 7.53 1.57 -10.66
C GLY A 67 8.97 1.32 -10.22
N ARG A 68 9.88 1.39 -11.20
CA ARG A 68 11.31 1.17 -11.00
C ARG A 68 11.89 2.04 -9.86
N GLY A 69 12.59 1.39 -8.94
CA GLY A 69 13.23 2.05 -7.80
C GLY A 69 12.26 2.47 -6.68
N MET A 70 11.01 1.99 -6.73
CA MET A 70 9.99 2.10 -5.68
C MET A 70 9.32 0.73 -5.48
N LEU A 71 8.00 0.62 -5.70
CA LEU A 71 7.23 -0.61 -5.48
C LEU A 71 7.13 -1.44 -6.77
N ASP A 72 6.99 -2.76 -6.63
CA ASP A 72 6.78 -3.68 -7.76
C ASP A 72 5.33 -4.07 -7.95
N GLY A 73 4.54 -4.02 -6.88
CA GLY A 73 3.13 -4.36 -6.89
C GLY A 73 2.34 -3.65 -5.79
N CYS A 74 1.04 -3.56 -6.02
CA CYS A 74 0.08 -3.01 -5.09
C CYS A 74 -1.26 -3.74 -5.22
N ALA A 75 -1.72 -4.32 -4.10
CA ALA A 75 -3.10 -4.78 -3.97
C ALA A 75 -3.96 -3.64 -3.41
N VAL A 76 -5.05 -3.27 -4.08
CA VAL A 76 -5.92 -2.16 -3.66
C VAL A 76 -7.35 -2.66 -3.45
N GLY A 77 -7.91 -2.40 -2.27
CA GLY A 77 -9.31 -2.71 -1.97
C GLY A 77 -10.25 -1.55 -2.31
N ASP A 78 -11.49 -1.66 -1.87
CA ASP A 78 -12.47 -0.58 -1.97
C ASP A 78 -12.06 0.65 -1.12
N VAL A 79 -12.83 1.73 -1.23
CA VAL A 79 -12.52 2.98 -0.51
C VAL A 79 -12.50 2.73 1.01
N PHE A 80 -11.33 2.90 1.62
CA PHE A 80 -11.06 2.63 3.04
C PHE A 80 -11.33 1.18 3.51
N ALA A 81 -11.30 0.21 2.60
CA ALA A 81 -11.44 -1.21 2.90
C ALA A 81 -10.24 -2.00 2.38
N SER A 82 -9.64 -2.85 3.23
CA SER A 82 -8.50 -3.69 2.85
C SER A 82 -8.82 -4.54 1.61
N PRO A 83 -7.86 -4.76 0.69
CA PRO A 83 -7.95 -5.78 -0.34
C PRO A 83 -8.14 -7.17 0.27
N THR A 84 -8.62 -8.12 -0.53
CA THR A 84 -8.77 -9.52 -0.09
C THR A 84 -7.41 -10.22 0.06
N ILE A 85 -7.40 -11.33 0.80
CA ILE A 85 -6.21 -12.18 0.95
C ILE A 85 -5.72 -12.65 -0.43
N ASP A 86 -6.63 -13.14 -1.28
CA ASP A 86 -6.30 -13.60 -2.64
C ASP A 86 -5.65 -12.50 -3.48
N GLN A 87 -6.14 -11.25 -3.39
CA GLN A 87 -5.56 -10.13 -4.13
C GLN A 87 -4.13 -9.82 -3.67
N MET A 88 -3.87 -9.87 -2.36
CA MET A 88 -2.54 -9.67 -1.80
C MET A 88 -1.60 -10.82 -2.16
N TYR A 89 -2.08 -12.07 -2.10
CA TYR A 89 -1.34 -13.27 -2.46
C TYR A 89 -0.96 -13.28 -3.96
N GLU A 90 -1.93 -13.06 -4.86
CA GLU A 90 -1.68 -13.01 -6.30
C GLU A 90 -0.71 -11.88 -6.68
N THR A 91 -0.82 -10.72 -6.03
CA THR A 91 0.13 -9.63 -6.20
C THR A 91 1.54 -10.01 -5.72
N THR A 92 1.64 -10.69 -4.57
CA THR A 92 2.90 -11.20 -4.00
C THR A 92 3.57 -12.19 -4.94
N LYS A 93 2.82 -13.16 -5.43
CA LYS A 93 3.26 -14.15 -6.41
C LYS A 93 3.77 -13.50 -7.69
N ALA A 94 3.00 -12.54 -8.23
CA ALA A 94 3.31 -11.87 -9.49
C ALA A 94 4.59 -11.01 -9.46
N VAL A 95 5.06 -10.58 -8.28
CA VAL A 95 6.31 -9.82 -8.13
C VAL A 95 7.50 -10.65 -7.67
N SER A 96 7.31 -11.93 -7.34
CA SER A 96 8.38 -12.79 -6.83
C SER A 96 9.42 -13.08 -7.92
N GLY A 97 10.58 -12.44 -7.80
CA GLY A 97 11.74 -12.64 -8.67
C GLY A 97 12.68 -13.75 -8.22
N GLY A 98 12.28 -14.57 -7.25
CA GLY A 98 13.11 -15.63 -6.65
C GLY A 98 14.07 -15.17 -5.55
N ALA A 99 14.05 -13.90 -5.16
CA ALA A 99 14.86 -13.35 -4.04
C ALA A 99 14.02 -13.00 -2.79
N GLY A 100 12.78 -13.51 -2.73
CA GLY A 100 11.80 -13.18 -1.69
C GLY A 100 11.01 -11.89 -1.99
N VAL A 101 10.02 -11.61 -1.14
CA VAL A 101 9.12 -10.46 -1.27
C VAL A 101 9.05 -9.70 0.06
N LEU A 102 9.12 -8.37 -0.02
CA LEU A 102 8.86 -7.47 1.10
C LEU A 102 7.43 -6.93 1.01
N HIS A 103 6.60 -7.25 2.01
CA HIS A 103 5.35 -6.53 2.27
C HIS A 103 5.66 -5.27 3.08
N LEU A 104 5.36 -4.09 2.51
CA LEU A 104 5.64 -2.78 3.10
C LEU A 104 4.39 -1.92 3.05
N PHE A 105 3.64 -1.84 4.15
CA PHE A 105 2.30 -1.23 4.19
C PHE A 105 1.97 -0.58 5.54
N GLY A 106 0.85 0.13 5.60
CA GLY A 106 0.41 0.88 6.79
C GLY A 106 -0.07 -0.02 7.92
N ASN A 107 0.16 0.39 9.17
CA ASN A 107 -0.28 -0.36 10.35
C ASN A 107 -1.79 -0.18 10.62
N TYR A 108 -2.62 -0.90 9.87
CA TYR A 108 -4.08 -0.99 10.07
C TYR A 108 -4.49 -2.45 10.22
N GLY A 109 -5.37 -2.74 11.18
CA GLY A 109 -5.67 -4.12 11.57
C GLY A 109 -6.16 -5.02 10.43
N GLY A 110 -6.98 -4.50 9.52
CA GLY A 110 -7.46 -5.24 8.34
C GLY A 110 -6.33 -5.59 7.38
N ASP A 111 -5.48 -4.61 7.06
CA ASP A 111 -4.32 -4.81 6.18
C ASP A 111 -3.32 -5.79 6.80
N VAL A 112 -3.02 -5.65 8.11
CA VAL A 112 -2.10 -6.53 8.85
C VAL A 112 -2.59 -7.98 8.83
N MET A 113 -3.87 -8.20 9.10
CA MET A 113 -4.45 -9.55 9.10
C MET A 113 -4.41 -10.18 7.70
N ASN A 114 -4.80 -9.43 6.66
CA ASN A 114 -4.89 -9.95 5.31
C ASN A 114 -3.50 -10.20 4.70
N PHE A 115 -2.53 -9.30 4.90
CA PHE A 115 -1.16 -9.50 4.42
C PHE A 115 -0.47 -10.66 5.13
N ALA A 116 -0.70 -10.85 6.43
CA ALA A 116 -0.17 -12.00 7.15
C ALA A 116 -0.70 -13.32 6.57
N ALA A 117 -2.01 -13.42 6.35
CA ALA A 117 -2.61 -14.60 5.72
C ALA A 117 -2.10 -14.83 4.29
N ALA A 118 -1.94 -13.76 3.50
CA ALA A 118 -1.40 -13.84 2.15
C ALA A 118 0.09 -14.26 2.14
N ALA A 119 0.88 -13.85 3.13
CA ALA A 119 2.26 -14.26 3.30
C ALA A 119 2.37 -15.76 3.64
N ASP A 120 1.52 -16.24 4.57
CA ASP A 120 1.45 -17.66 4.92
C ASP A 120 1.06 -18.51 3.70
N GLN A 121 0.09 -18.05 2.91
CA GLN A 121 -0.32 -18.73 1.67
C GLN A 121 0.81 -18.75 0.63
N ALA A 122 1.55 -17.66 0.46
CA ALA A 122 2.68 -17.56 -0.46
C ALA A 122 3.84 -18.51 -0.11
N ASP A 123 4.11 -18.71 1.19
CA ASP A 123 5.09 -19.69 1.66
C ASP A 123 4.62 -21.12 1.42
N MET A 124 3.36 -21.43 1.79
CA MET A 124 2.82 -22.79 1.69
C MET A 124 2.63 -23.28 0.24
N GLU A 125 2.14 -22.42 -0.65
CA GLU A 125 1.77 -22.82 -2.02
C GLU A 125 2.92 -22.67 -3.02
N ASP A 126 3.76 -21.64 -2.86
CA ASP A 126 4.78 -21.28 -3.85
C ASP A 126 6.20 -21.22 -3.27
N SER A 127 6.40 -21.52 -1.98
CA SER A 127 7.71 -21.40 -1.30
C SER A 127 8.32 -20.00 -1.41
N ILE A 128 7.48 -18.97 -1.41
CA ILE A 128 7.92 -17.58 -1.49
C ILE A 128 8.22 -17.09 -0.08
N GLN A 129 9.50 -16.81 0.19
CA GLN A 129 9.89 -16.14 1.42
C GLN A 129 9.36 -14.70 1.43
N VAL A 130 8.50 -14.40 2.40
CA VAL A 130 7.97 -13.05 2.63
C VAL A 130 8.53 -12.46 3.92
N ALA A 131 8.89 -11.18 3.87
CA ALA A 131 9.15 -10.39 5.07
C ALA A 131 8.18 -9.20 5.13
N THR A 132 7.90 -8.72 6.34
CA THR A 132 6.97 -7.61 6.56
C THR A 132 7.63 -6.44 7.25
N VAL A 133 7.31 -5.23 6.79
CA VAL A 133 7.62 -3.97 7.46
C VAL A 133 6.34 -3.15 7.57
N LEU A 134 5.95 -2.85 8.81
CA LEU A 134 4.79 -2.03 9.11
C LEU A 134 5.20 -0.56 9.24
N VAL A 135 4.49 0.32 8.54
CA VAL A 135 4.63 1.76 8.71
C VAL A 135 3.80 2.18 9.92
N ALA A 136 4.45 2.81 10.91
CA ALA A 136 3.85 3.25 12.17
C ALA A 136 4.38 4.66 12.55
N ASP A 137 4.31 5.59 11.61
CA ASP A 137 4.95 6.92 11.68
C ASP A 137 4.07 8.01 12.31
N ASP A 138 2.76 7.77 12.46
CA ASP A 138 1.81 8.77 12.96
C ASP A 138 1.93 8.99 14.48
N VAL A 139 2.56 10.08 14.87
CA VAL A 139 2.83 10.39 16.28
C VAL A 139 1.61 10.83 17.06
N ALA A 140 0.53 11.24 16.39
CA ALA A 140 -0.70 11.64 17.06
C ALA A 140 -1.56 10.43 17.46
N SER A 141 -1.41 9.32 16.73
CA SER A 141 -2.23 8.11 16.95
C SER A 141 -1.87 7.30 18.20
N ALA A 142 -0.61 7.36 18.66
CA ALA A 142 -0.19 6.71 19.89
C ALA A 142 1.09 7.35 20.50
N PRO A 143 1.23 7.33 21.84
CA PRO A 143 2.42 7.84 22.53
C PRO A 143 3.68 7.03 22.20
N ALA A 144 4.86 7.58 22.56
CA ALA A 144 6.16 7.01 22.19
C ALA A 144 6.44 5.62 22.77
N ASP A 145 5.94 5.32 23.97
CA ASP A 145 6.02 4.00 24.60
C ASP A 145 5.16 2.93 23.89
N ARG A 146 4.25 3.36 23.01
CA ARG A 146 3.43 2.51 22.14
C ARG A 146 3.64 2.85 20.66
N ALA A 147 4.86 3.23 20.28
CA ALA A 147 5.17 3.63 18.90
C ALA A 147 4.83 2.54 17.86
N SER A 148 4.96 1.26 18.20
CA SER A 148 4.62 0.14 17.31
C SER A 148 3.11 0.00 17.03
N SER A 149 2.24 0.63 17.82
CA SER A 149 0.79 0.64 17.59
C SER A 149 0.30 1.88 16.86
N ARG A 150 1.21 2.75 16.40
CA ARG A 150 0.85 3.94 15.63
C ARG A 150 0.32 3.55 14.26
N ARG A 151 -0.60 4.37 13.73
CA ARG A 151 -1.04 4.28 12.33
C ARG A 151 0.14 4.50 11.39
N GLY A 152 0.07 3.89 10.21
CA GLY A 152 0.95 4.20 9.08
C GLY A 152 0.30 5.23 8.16
N VAL A 153 0.98 6.34 7.89
CA VAL A 153 0.47 7.45 7.07
C VAL A 153 1.54 7.87 6.04
N ALA A 154 1.63 9.16 5.72
CA ALA A 154 2.41 9.69 4.60
C ALA A 154 3.90 9.31 4.58
N GLY A 155 4.51 9.02 5.73
CA GLY A 155 5.93 8.66 5.83
C GLY A 155 6.31 7.38 5.08
N MET A 156 5.33 6.53 4.74
CA MET A 156 5.55 5.31 3.96
C MET A 156 6.28 5.56 2.63
N VAL A 157 6.07 6.72 2.01
CA VAL A 157 6.67 7.04 0.69
C VAL A 157 8.20 7.04 0.75
N TYR A 158 8.79 7.44 1.89
CA TYR A 158 10.24 7.40 2.08
C TYR A 158 10.75 5.96 2.14
N ALA A 159 10.05 5.09 2.87
CA ALA A 159 10.37 3.68 2.94
C ALA A 159 10.22 3.01 1.56
N PHE A 160 9.17 3.33 0.81
CA PHE A 160 8.99 2.83 -0.58
C PHE A 160 10.19 3.20 -1.45
N LYS A 161 10.64 4.46 -1.39
CA LYS A 161 11.76 4.95 -2.21
C LYS A 161 13.09 4.30 -1.83
N ILE A 162 13.36 4.18 -0.53
CA ILE A 162 14.66 3.70 -0.02
C ILE A 162 14.76 2.18 -0.19
N ALA A 163 13.70 1.43 0.18
CA ALA A 163 13.64 -0.01 -0.03
C ALA A 163 13.69 -0.34 -1.52
N GLY A 164 12.90 0.36 -2.34
CA GLY A 164 12.88 0.18 -3.78
C GLY A 164 14.23 0.47 -4.45
N ALA A 165 14.95 1.51 -4.02
CA ALA A 165 16.30 1.78 -4.53
C ALA A 165 17.25 0.62 -4.27
N LEU A 166 17.30 0.13 -3.03
CA LEU A 166 18.22 -0.94 -2.64
C LEU A 166 17.82 -2.29 -3.27
N ALA A 167 16.52 -2.54 -3.45
CA ALA A 167 16.04 -3.73 -4.15
C ALA A 167 16.49 -3.74 -5.63
N GLU A 168 16.50 -2.60 -6.32
CA GLU A 168 17.03 -2.52 -7.71
C GLU A 168 18.52 -2.88 -7.82
N GLU A 169 19.28 -2.75 -6.74
CA GLU A 169 20.68 -3.19 -6.65
C GLU A 169 20.80 -4.70 -6.35
N LYS A 170 19.68 -5.44 -6.32
CA LYS A 170 19.60 -6.88 -6.00
C LYS A 170 20.16 -7.23 -4.62
N ALA A 171 20.02 -6.32 -3.66
CA ALA A 171 20.30 -6.62 -2.27
C ALA A 171 19.37 -7.72 -1.74
N SER A 172 19.83 -8.43 -0.71
CA SER A 172 19.03 -9.50 -0.08
C SER A 172 17.76 -8.96 0.59
N LEU A 173 16.73 -9.81 0.73
CA LEU A 173 15.49 -9.47 1.45
C LEU A 173 15.76 -8.89 2.84
N ALA A 174 16.73 -9.45 3.57
CA ALA A 174 17.13 -8.95 4.89
C ALA A 174 17.69 -7.51 4.85
N GLN A 175 18.50 -7.18 3.84
CA GLN A 175 19.04 -5.82 3.68
C GLN A 175 17.95 -4.82 3.27
N VAL A 176 17.05 -5.22 2.35
CA VAL A 176 15.92 -4.39 1.92
C VAL A 176 14.95 -4.12 3.08
N LYS A 177 14.65 -5.14 3.89
CA LYS A 177 13.89 -5.00 5.14
C LYS A 177 14.58 -4.02 6.10
N ALA A 178 15.86 -4.24 6.38
CA ALA A 178 16.60 -3.44 7.37
C ALA A 178 16.68 -1.95 6.99
N ILE A 179 16.86 -1.62 5.71
CA ILE A 179 16.91 -0.22 5.28
C ILE A 179 15.52 0.45 5.34
N ALA A 180 14.45 -0.31 5.08
CA ALA A 180 13.08 0.18 5.22
C ALA A 180 12.74 0.48 6.68
N GLU A 181 13.08 -0.43 7.59
CA GLU A 181 12.92 -0.25 9.04
C GLU A 181 13.72 0.95 9.54
N HIS A 182 15.00 1.05 9.16
CA HIS A 182 15.84 2.19 9.53
C HIS A 182 15.27 3.53 9.05
N CYS A 183 14.70 3.58 7.84
CA CYS A 183 14.00 4.77 7.36
C CYS A 183 12.81 5.12 8.28
N LEU A 184 11.98 4.14 8.63
CA LEU A 184 10.77 4.35 9.42
C LEU A 184 11.07 4.70 10.89
N ASP A 185 12.13 4.16 11.45
CA ASP A 185 12.62 4.51 12.78
C ASP A 185 12.95 6.01 12.89
N ASN A 186 13.37 6.62 11.77
CA ASN A 186 13.71 8.04 11.64
C ASN A 186 12.58 8.90 11.02
N THR A 187 11.40 8.32 10.77
CA THR A 187 10.27 9.02 10.14
C THR A 187 9.14 9.22 11.14
N ARG A 188 8.66 10.47 11.26
CA ARG A 188 7.51 10.83 12.10
C ARG A 188 6.59 11.75 11.31
N SER A 189 5.29 11.49 11.36
CA SER A 189 4.26 12.25 10.67
C SER A 189 3.17 12.67 11.65
N MET A 190 2.55 13.82 11.39
CA MET A 190 1.40 14.31 12.12
C MET A 190 0.47 15.03 11.15
N GLY A 191 -0.82 14.71 11.22
CA GLY A 191 -1.86 15.29 10.38
C GLY A 191 -2.74 16.28 11.13
N VAL A 192 -3.37 17.16 10.37
CA VAL A 192 -4.47 18.01 10.81
C VAL A 192 -5.52 18.06 9.70
N ALA A 193 -6.80 18.02 10.05
CA ALA A 193 -7.89 18.16 9.10
C ALA A 193 -8.70 19.43 9.39
N LEU A 194 -8.90 20.25 8.36
CA LEU A 194 -9.80 21.42 8.39
C LEU A 194 -11.22 21.07 7.94
N GLY A 195 -11.46 19.79 7.65
CA GLY A 195 -12.74 19.32 7.17
C GLY A 195 -12.73 17.82 6.86
N PRO A 196 -13.90 17.20 6.88
CA PRO A 196 -14.08 15.78 6.63
C PRO A 196 -13.92 15.43 5.15
N CYS A 197 -13.59 14.17 4.88
CA CYS A 197 -13.77 13.60 3.55
C CYS A 197 -15.19 13.02 3.39
N THR A 198 -15.58 12.73 2.16
CA THR A 198 -16.84 12.01 1.86
C THR A 198 -16.49 10.77 1.06
N VAL A 199 -16.79 9.60 1.64
CA VAL A 199 -16.66 8.31 0.96
C VAL A 199 -17.77 8.22 -0.09
N PRO A 200 -17.47 7.91 -1.36
CA PRO A 200 -18.45 7.88 -2.44
C PRO A 200 -19.72 7.08 -2.12
N GLN A 201 -19.55 5.86 -1.59
CA GLN A 201 -20.68 4.96 -1.27
C GLN A 201 -21.51 5.45 -0.07
N VAL A 202 -20.89 6.18 0.87
CA VAL A 202 -21.58 6.71 2.07
C VAL A 202 -22.31 8.01 1.75
N GLY A 203 -21.77 8.82 0.85
CA GLY A 203 -22.40 10.02 0.31
C GLY A 203 -22.55 11.22 1.27
N LYS A 204 -22.15 11.08 2.53
CA LYS A 204 -22.10 12.14 3.55
C LYS A 204 -20.69 12.30 4.13
N PRO A 205 -20.36 13.47 4.72
CA PRO A 205 -19.11 13.68 5.44
C PRO A 205 -18.86 12.62 6.52
N THR A 206 -17.60 12.24 6.73
CA THR A 206 -17.20 11.24 7.74
C THR A 206 -17.31 11.76 9.17
N PHE A 207 -17.18 13.06 9.37
CA PHE A 207 -17.40 13.77 10.63
C PHE A 207 -17.84 15.21 10.34
N THR A 208 -18.05 16.03 11.37
CA THR A 208 -18.40 17.46 11.25
C THR A 208 -17.49 18.29 12.15
N LEU A 209 -17.17 19.51 11.73
CA LEU A 209 -16.44 20.51 12.49
C LEU A 209 -17.19 21.85 12.43
N GLY A 210 -17.03 22.67 13.47
CA GLY A 210 -17.39 24.09 13.44
C GLY A 210 -16.52 24.90 12.48
N ASP A 211 -16.94 26.12 12.16
CA ASP A 211 -16.27 26.99 11.19
C ASP A 211 -14.85 27.42 11.64
N ASP A 212 -14.57 27.39 12.95
CA ASP A 212 -13.31 27.76 13.60
C ASP A 212 -12.58 26.56 14.25
N GLU A 213 -13.01 25.33 13.95
CA GLU A 213 -12.44 24.10 14.50
C GLU A 213 -11.51 23.37 13.51
N MET A 214 -10.60 22.56 14.06
CA MET A 214 -9.76 21.63 13.30
C MET A 214 -9.58 20.33 14.10
N GLU A 215 -9.47 19.22 13.39
CA GLU A 215 -9.17 17.91 13.99
C GLU A 215 -7.64 17.70 13.97
N ILE A 216 -7.05 17.47 15.14
CA ILE A 216 -5.61 17.16 15.27
C ILE A 216 -5.45 15.65 15.47
N GLY A 217 -4.64 15.02 14.62
CA GLY A 217 -4.37 13.58 14.68
C GLY A 217 -5.48 12.74 14.08
#